data_AF-X1V5Q8-F1
#
_entry.id   AF-X1V5Q8-F1
#
_cell.length_a   1.000
_cell.length_b   1.000
_cell.length_c   1.000
_cell.angle_alpha   90.00
_cell.angle_beta   90.00
_cell.angle_gamma   90.00
#
_symmetry.space_group_name_H-M   'P 1'
#
loop_
_entity.id
_entity.type
_entity.pdbx_description
1 polymer ?
#
loop_
_entity_poly.entity_id
_entity_poly.type
_entity_poly.pdbx_seq_one_letter_code
_entity_poly.pdbx_strand_id
1 'polypeptide(L)'
;LKGEDLKARRGEKPGRVIRLPKRGIEEMARQVTPLLPVDQRRRNFKEVKTGFSEDTMMLEARRCMTCGSRAIIKYVEDCMLCDYCEIDCPENAIYVSPAKYMPVALSWG
;
A
#
# COMPACT_ATOMS: atom_id res chain seq x y z
N LEU A 1 -4.04 -19.35 -20.37
CA LEU A 1 -3.41 -19.45 -19.02
C LEU A 1 -2.12 -20.24 -19.17
N LYS A 2 -0.98 -19.75 -18.65
CA LYS A 2 0.39 -20.24 -18.97
C LYS A 2 0.72 -21.68 -18.52
N GLY A 3 -0.25 -22.48 -18.07
CA GLY A 3 -0.03 -23.87 -17.62
C GLY A 3 0.80 -24.01 -16.34
N GLU A 4 1.12 -22.89 -15.67
CA GLU A 4 1.88 -22.87 -14.44
C GLU A 4 1.00 -23.25 -13.23
N ASP A 5 1.55 -24.04 -12.31
CA ASP A 5 0.89 -24.40 -11.06
C ASP A 5 0.83 -23.20 -10.10
N LEU A 6 -0.37 -22.63 -9.95
CA LEU A 6 -0.66 -21.49 -9.08
C LEU A 6 -0.47 -21.80 -7.58
N LYS A 7 -0.29 -23.07 -7.21
CA LYS A 7 -0.08 -23.49 -5.81
C LYS A 7 1.38 -23.70 -5.45
N ALA A 8 2.30 -23.74 -6.42
CA ALA A 8 3.70 -24.11 -6.21
C ALA A 8 4.41 -23.32 -5.09
N ARG A 9 4.05 -22.04 -4.90
CA ARG A 9 4.66 -21.16 -3.89
C ARG A 9 3.90 -21.07 -2.57
N ARG A 10 2.80 -21.83 -2.40
CA ARG A 10 2.01 -21.80 -1.16
C ARG A 10 2.80 -22.46 -0.02
N GLY A 11 3.29 -21.65 0.91
CA GLY A 11 4.05 -22.12 2.08
C GLY A 11 5.48 -21.58 2.13
N GLU A 12 5.97 -20.98 1.05
CA GLU A 12 7.21 -20.20 1.09
C GLU A 12 7.06 -19.05 2.08
N LYS A 13 7.92 -18.99 3.09
CA LYS A 13 7.97 -17.86 4.01
C LYS A 13 8.63 -16.68 3.28
N PRO A 14 8.03 -15.49 3.24
CA PRO A 14 8.68 -14.33 2.66
C PRO A 14 9.97 -14.04 3.42
N GLY A 15 11.03 -13.65 2.69
CA GLY A 15 12.27 -13.20 3.30
C GLY A 15 12.00 -11.98 4.17
N ARG A 16 12.42 -12.02 5.44
CA ARG A 16 12.31 -10.84 6.32
C ARG A 16 13.51 -9.95 6.12
N VAL A 17 13.26 -8.66 5.91
CA VAL A 17 14.32 -7.64 5.96
C VAL A 17 14.80 -7.52 7.41
N ILE A 18 16.03 -7.95 7.65
CA ILE A 18 16.63 -7.98 9.00
C ILE A 18 16.98 -6.56 9.45
N ARG A 19 17.63 -5.80 8.56
CA ARG A 19 18.04 -4.41 8.80
C ARG A 19 17.14 -3.48 8.00
N LEU A 20 16.20 -2.87 8.70
CA LEU A 20 15.33 -1.86 8.14
C LEU A 20 16.16 -0.62 7.80
N PRO A 21 15.98 -0.01 6.62
CA PRO A 21 16.50 1.31 6.35
C PRO A 21 16.05 2.28 7.45
N LYS A 22 17.01 3.01 8.01
CA LYS A 22 16.80 3.99 9.10
C LYS A 22 16.76 5.41 8.50
N ARG A 23 16.60 6.41 9.36
CA ARG A 23 16.62 7.85 9.04
C ARG A 23 17.80 8.22 8.12
N GLY A 24 17.59 9.19 7.22
CA GLY A 24 18.63 9.77 6.35
C GLY A 24 18.63 9.26 4.91
N ILE A 25 17.49 8.78 4.41
CA ILE A 25 17.31 8.37 3.01
C ILE A 25 16.57 9.48 2.31
N GLU A 26 16.96 9.78 1.08
CA GLU A 26 16.32 10.83 0.29
C GLU A 26 14.85 10.51 0.05
N GLU A 27 13.98 11.40 0.53
CA GLU A 27 12.54 11.29 0.33
C GLU A 27 12.22 11.56 -1.14
N MET A 28 11.49 10.62 -1.77
CA MET A 28 11.01 10.78 -3.13
C MET A 28 9.56 11.24 -3.13
N ALA A 29 9.21 12.16 -4.02
CA ALA A 29 7.81 12.54 -4.19
C ALA A 29 6.98 11.36 -4.72
N ARG A 30 5.77 11.20 -4.17
CA ARG A 30 4.78 10.21 -4.65
C ARG A 30 4.44 10.48 -6.12
N GLN A 31 4.46 9.42 -6.94
CA GLN A 31 4.07 9.52 -8.33
C GLN A 31 2.56 9.69 -8.46
N VAL A 32 2.13 10.67 -9.25
CA VAL A 32 0.70 10.95 -9.47
C VAL A 32 0.16 9.98 -10.52
N THR A 33 -0.90 9.26 -10.17
CA THR A 33 -1.59 8.40 -11.13
C THR A 33 -2.34 9.25 -12.16
N PRO A 34 -2.10 9.06 -13.47
CA PRO A 34 -2.86 9.71 -14.52
C PRO A 34 -4.36 9.44 -14.39
N LEU A 35 -5.11 10.47 -14.75
CA LEU A 35 -6.53 10.60 -14.50
C LEU A 35 -7.19 11.04 -15.81
N LEU A 36 -8.25 10.36 -16.25
CA LEU A 36 -8.95 10.73 -17.49
C LEU A 36 -9.48 12.18 -17.42
N PRO A 37 -9.56 12.96 -18.50
CA PRO A 37 -10.20 14.29 -18.42
C PRO A 37 -11.69 14.19 -18.01
N VAL A 38 -12.21 15.15 -17.25
CA VAL A 38 -13.60 15.11 -16.72
C VAL A 38 -14.63 14.92 -17.82
N ASP A 39 -14.47 15.60 -18.96
CA ASP A 39 -15.40 15.49 -20.09
C ASP A 39 -15.48 14.08 -20.66
N GLN A 40 -14.37 13.34 -20.61
CA GLN A 40 -14.29 11.95 -21.05
C GLN A 40 -14.82 10.97 -20.00
N ARG A 41 -14.94 11.35 -18.72
CA ARG A 41 -15.46 10.46 -17.66
C ARG A 41 -16.99 10.45 -17.57
N ARG A 42 -17.66 11.53 -17.99
CA ARG A 42 -19.10 11.75 -17.70
C ARG A 42 -20.07 10.82 -18.42
N ARG A 43 -19.69 10.24 -19.56
CA ARG A 43 -20.60 9.50 -20.45
C ARG A 43 -20.19 8.05 -20.70
N ASN A 44 -19.34 7.48 -19.85
CA ASN A 44 -18.95 6.07 -19.95
C ASN A 44 -18.65 5.49 -18.55
N PHE A 45 -18.40 4.18 -18.53
CA PHE A 45 -17.99 3.44 -17.34
C PHE A 45 -16.51 3.05 -17.41
N LYS A 46 -15.68 3.82 -18.13
CA LYS A 46 -14.24 3.56 -18.19
C LYS A 46 -13.62 3.90 -16.84
N GLU A 47 -12.60 3.13 -16.46
CA GLU A 47 -11.85 3.41 -15.23
C GLU A 47 -11.23 4.81 -15.29
N VAL A 48 -11.42 5.56 -14.22
CA VAL A 48 -11.01 6.97 -14.13
C VAL A 48 -9.50 7.11 -13.92
N LYS A 49 -8.92 6.24 -13.09
CA LYS A 49 -7.48 6.14 -12.87
C LYS A 49 -6.94 5.15 -13.90
N THR A 50 -6.03 5.59 -14.75
CA THR A 50 -5.55 4.74 -15.86
C THR A 50 -4.30 3.92 -15.51
N GLY A 51 -3.86 3.96 -14.25
CA GLY A 51 -2.62 3.32 -13.79
C GLY A 51 -1.35 4.07 -14.19
N PHE A 52 -0.19 3.55 -13.79
CA PHE A 52 1.12 4.14 -14.07
C PHE A 52 1.68 3.70 -15.42
N SER A 53 2.53 4.55 -16.01
CA SER A 53 3.46 4.12 -17.06
C SER A 53 4.59 3.28 -16.47
N GLU A 54 5.32 2.51 -17.27
CA GLU A 54 6.42 1.68 -16.78
C GLU A 54 7.47 2.47 -15.98
N ASP A 55 7.86 3.64 -16.48
CA ASP A 55 8.85 4.51 -15.82
C ASP A 55 8.33 5.02 -14.47
N THR A 56 7.08 5.52 -14.43
CA THR A 56 6.47 6.06 -13.19
C THR A 56 6.18 4.94 -12.18
N MET A 57 5.81 3.75 -12.65
CA MET A 57 5.66 2.56 -11.83
C MET A 57 6.98 2.20 -11.15
N MET A 58 8.08 2.19 -11.89
CA MET A 58 9.40 1.87 -11.34
C MET A 58 9.86 2.91 -10.32
N LEU A 59 9.57 4.20 -10.54
CA LEU A 59 9.85 5.25 -9.58
C LEU A 59 9.04 5.10 -8.29
N GLU A 60 7.73 4.83 -8.38
CA GLU A 60 6.89 4.62 -7.20
C GLU A 60 7.29 3.34 -6.45
N ALA A 61 7.68 2.27 -7.16
CA ALA A 61 8.16 1.04 -6.53
C ALA A 61 9.45 1.26 -5.73
N ARG A 62 10.36 2.09 -6.24
CA ARG A 62 11.63 2.43 -5.56
C ARG A 62 11.46 3.30 -4.33
N ARG A 63 10.33 4.01 -4.22
CA ARG A 63 9.98 4.79 -3.01
C ARG A 63 9.79 3.89 -1.79
N CYS A 64 9.40 2.62 -1.96
CA CYS A 64 9.18 1.72 -0.84
C CYS A 64 10.50 1.30 -0.17
N MET A 65 10.66 1.72 1.08
CA MET A 65 11.83 1.38 1.90
C MET A 65 11.77 -0.03 2.51
N THR A 66 10.74 -0.83 2.22
CA THR A 66 10.51 -2.16 2.86
C THR A 66 10.43 -2.13 4.39
N CYS A 67 10.20 -0.96 5.00
CA CYS A 67 10.16 -0.79 6.45
C CYS A 67 9.01 -1.56 7.12
N GLY A 68 7.90 -1.72 6.40
CA GLY A 68 6.73 -2.48 6.83
C GLY A 68 6.86 -4.00 6.68
N SER A 69 8.03 -4.55 6.29
CA SER A 69 8.18 -6.00 6.04
C SER A 69 7.91 -6.90 7.26
N ARG A 70 7.76 -6.31 8.45
CA ARG A 70 7.42 -7.00 9.70
C ARG A 70 5.91 -7.02 9.98
N ALA A 71 5.15 -6.10 9.40
CA ALA A 71 3.69 -6.08 9.46
C ALA A 71 3.14 -7.06 8.41
N ILE A 72 2.93 -8.31 8.84
CA ILE A 72 2.38 -9.36 7.97
C ILE A 72 0.90 -9.55 8.33
N ILE A 73 0.02 -9.06 7.46
CA ILE A 73 -1.41 -9.35 7.49
C ILE A 73 -1.61 -10.53 6.52
N LYS A 74 -1.69 -11.75 7.05
CA LYS A 74 -1.80 -12.96 6.21
C LYS A 74 -3.17 -13.05 5.54
N TYR A 75 -4.22 -12.67 6.28
CA TYR A 75 -5.59 -12.58 5.81
C TYR A 75 -6.14 -11.20 6.16
N VAL A 76 -7.00 -10.64 5.31
CA VAL A 76 -7.57 -9.29 5.53
C VAL A 76 -8.34 -9.26 6.85
N GLU A 77 -8.96 -10.38 7.21
CA GLU A 77 -9.71 -10.59 8.45
C GLU A 77 -8.82 -10.57 9.71
N ASP A 78 -7.50 -10.77 9.57
CA ASP A 78 -6.54 -10.67 10.68
C ASP A 78 -6.19 -9.20 11.01
N CYS A 79 -6.57 -8.25 10.15
CA CYS A 79 -6.28 -6.83 10.36
C CYS A 79 -7.13 -6.26 11.49
N MET A 80 -6.50 -5.88 12.61
CA MET A 80 -7.18 -5.23 13.74
C MET A 80 -7.49 -3.73 13.53
N LEU A 81 -7.25 -3.20 12.31
CA LEU A 81 -7.37 -1.77 11.97
C LEU A 81 -6.65 -0.89 13.00
N CYS A 82 -5.42 -1.25 13.36
CA CYS A 82 -4.63 -0.55 14.38
C CYS A 82 -3.85 0.65 13.83
N ASP A 83 -3.88 0.87 12.51
CA ASP A 83 -3.22 1.95 11.77
C ASP A 83 -1.70 2.06 11.91
N TYR A 84 -1.04 1.20 12.70
CA TYR A 84 0.42 1.22 12.87
C TYR A 84 1.18 1.06 11.56
N CYS A 85 0.69 0.24 10.62
CA CYS A 85 1.35 0.09 9.32
C CYS A 85 1.29 1.35 8.44
N GLU A 86 0.28 2.21 8.64
CA GLU A 86 0.14 3.50 7.98
C GLU A 86 0.98 4.57 8.70
N ILE A 87 0.82 4.68 10.03
CA ILE A 87 1.53 5.67 10.87
C ILE A 87 3.05 5.48 10.83
N ASP A 88 3.53 4.23 10.86
CA ASP A 88 4.97 3.94 10.87
C ASP A 88 5.60 4.01 9.47
N CYS A 89 4.80 4.15 8.40
CA CYS A 89 5.33 4.23 7.05
C CYS A 89 5.87 5.65 6.77
N PRO A 90 7.20 5.86 6.68
CA PRO A 90 7.76 7.20 6.45
C PRO A 90 7.35 7.78 5.08
N GLU A 91 7.14 6.89 4.11
CA GLU A 91 6.74 7.23 2.74
C GLU A 91 5.22 7.33 2.58
N ASN A 92 4.46 7.12 3.65
CA ASN A 92 2.99 7.07 3.63
C ASN A 92 2.43 6.11 2.56
N ALA A 93 3.12 5.01 2.25
CA ALA A 93 2.79 4.14 1.12
C ALA A 93 1.53 3.27 1.33
N ILE A 94 1.08 3.13 2.58
CA ILE A 94 -0.06 2.29 2.97
C ILE A 94 -1.17 3.22 3.48
N TYR A 95 -2.41 2.88 3.19
CA TYR A 95 -3.61 3.51 3.76
C TYR A 95 -4.57 2.42 4.23
N VAL A 96 -5.09 2.55 5.44
CA VAL A 96 -6.02 1.59 6.05
C VAL A 96 -7.47 2.06 5.84
N SER A 97 -8.31 1.15 5.34
CA SER A 97 -9.74 1.39 5.11
C SER A 97 -10.58 0.19 5.58
N PRO A 98 -11.72 0.39 6.26
CA PRO A 98 -12.28 1.67 6.69
C PRO A 98 -11.48 2.29 7.85
N ALA A 99 -11.55 3.61 7.99
CA ALA A 99 -10.91 4.30 9.10
C ALA A 99 -11.52 3.81 10.43
N LYS A 100 -10.68 3.47 11.40
CA LYS A 100 -11.15 3.07 12.74
C LYS A 100 -11.59 4.32 13.51
N TYR A 101 -12.89 4.55 13.57
CA TYR A 101 -13.46 5.55 14.48
C TYR A 101 -13.55 4.96 15.89
N MET A 102 -12.59 5.29 16.74
CA MET A 102 -12.67 5.00 18.16
C MET A 102 -13.00 6.31 18.87
N PRO A 103 -14.27 6.54 19.31
CA PRO A 103 -14.56 7.72 20.11
C PRO A 103 -13.67 7.67 21.34
N VAL A 104 -12.98 8.77 21.64
CA VAL A 104 -12.21 8.88 22.87
C VAL A 104 -13.21 8.86 24.01
N ALA A 105 -13.47 7.68 24.56
CA ALA A 105 -14.20 7.54 25.80
C ALA A 105 -13.26 8.03 26.90
N LEU A 106 -13.36 9.32 27.23
CA LEU A 106 -12.81 9.82 28.48
C LEU A 106 -13.53 9.08 29.61
N SER A 107 -12.82 8.79 30.70
CA SER A 107 -13.37 8.06 31.85
C SER A 107 -14.55 8.77 32.55
N TRP A 108 -15.00 9.91 32.03
CA TRP A 108 -15.97 10.80 32.62
C TRP A 108 -17.23 11.04 31.78
N GLY A 109 -17.42 10.29 30.68
CA GLY A 109 -18.63 10.39 29.84
C GLY A 109 -18.60 11.55 28.87
#